data_AF-A0A946INL7-F1
#
_entry.id   AF-A0A946INL7-F1
#
_cell.length_a   1.000
_cell.length_b   1.000
_cell.length_c   1.000
_cell.angle_alpha   90.00
_cell.angle_beta   90.00
_cell.angle_gamma   90.00
#
_symmetry.space_group_name_H-M   'P 1'
#
loop_
_entity.id
_entity.type
_entity.pdbx_description
1 polymer ?
#
loop_
_entity_poly.entity_id
_entity_poly.type
_entity_poly.pdbx_seq_one_letter_code
_entity_poly.pdbx_strand_id
1 'polypeptide(L)'
;MRKIKFLIPIATLFVVIFSCNNDDDGVIVVPPHERSDEVIVAKEEVEEYLETHFYNYEEFENPPNDFNYRILFDTISGENSSKTPLMSQVTFKMVTDLIDESVEYKLYYLNVRQGDGERAEFSDLATVSYDGSILKDNDSFDSSISPITFDLTQIIKGLQKAIIEFNGATGFTENSDGTLTFDDYGIGAAFIPSGLGYYNTPPIGSPIEYYAQLIFTFHLYSIEKSDQDLDTVLSSFEDLNDNGNELDDDTDANGIPNFADPDDDGDGRLTKHEVEAKEYQLNPGDADPEFEENEVEMQRKTNDETGVVTLYTVVFTDANNDGVPDYLDNTL
;
A
#
# COMPACT_ATOMS: atom_id res chain seq x y z
N MET A 1 -66.89 -12.60 36.50
CA MET A 1 -65.54 -12.04 36.23
C MET A 1 -64.51 -13.15 36.37
N ARG A 2 -63.48 -13.11 35.54
CA ARG A 2 -62.79 -14.23 34.89
C ARG A 2 -62.06 -15.21 35.83
N LYS A 3 -62.41 -16.49 35.63
CA LYS A 3 -61.68 -17.76 35.81
C LYS A 3 -60.39 -17.76 34.95
N ILE A 4 -59.29 -18.50 35.16
CA ILE A 4 -59.08 -19.91 35.56
C ILE A 4 -57.62 -20.09 36.03
N LYS A 5 -57.41 -21.21 36.72
CA LYS A 5 -56.25 -21.74 37.47
C LYS A 5 -55.03 -22.10 36.60
N PHE A 6 -53.84 -21.87 37.16
CA PHE A 6 -52.56 -22.44 36.70
C PHE A 6 -52.48 -23.95 36.96
N LEU A 7 -52.05 -24.71 35.96
CA LEU A 7 -51.64 -26.11 36.05
C LEU A 7 -50.40 -26.31 35.17
N ILE A 8 -49.31 -26.75 35.79
CA ILE A 8 -48.05 -27.18 35.15
C ILE A 8 -48.26 -28.54 34.47
N PRO A 9 -47.67 -28.75 33.28
CA PRO A 9 -46.98 -30.03 33.01
C PRO A 9 -45.63 -29.79 32.32
N ILE A 10 -44.54 -30.34 32.87
CA ILE A 10 -43.85 -31.58 32.46
C ILE A 10 -43.25 -31.50 31.04
N ALA A 11 -41.93 -31.51 31.03
CA ALA A 11 -41.05 -31.51 29.86
C ALA A 11 -41.20 -32.77 29.01
N THR A 12 -41.26 -32.58 27.69
CA THR A 12 -40.97 -33.60 26.68
C THR A 12 -39.95 -33.03 25.71
N LEU A 13 -38.76 -33.60 25.75
CA LEU A 13 -37.65 -33.39 24.84
C LEU A 13 -38.03 -33.95 23.45
N PHE A 14 -38.25 -33.08 22.48
CA PHE A 14 -38.34 -33.46 21.07
C PHE A 14 -36.93 -33.46 20.48
N VAL A 15 -36.35 -34.64 20.32
CA VAL A 15 -35.22 -34.85 19.41
C VAL A 15 -35.81 -34.86 18.00
N VAL A 16 -35.58 -33.79 17.24
CA VAL A 16 -35.93 -33.72 15.83
C VAL A 16 -34.76 -34.31 15.05
N ILE A 17 -34.92 -35.54 14.58
CA ILE A 17 -34.01 -36.15 13.61
C ILE A 17 -34.51 -35.69 12.23
N PHE A 18 -33.86 -34.69 11.64
CA PHE A 18 -34.11 -34.30 10.26
C PHE A 18 -33.39 -35.29 9.34
N SER A 19 -34.18 -36.14 8.68
CA SER A 19 -33.77 -36.92 7.51
C SER A 19 -34.19 -36.12 6.29
N CYS A 20 -33.24 -35.45 5.62
CA CYS A 20 -33.41 -34.99 4.25
C CYS A 20 -32.49 -35.80 3.35
N ASN A 21 -33.08 -36.62 2.48
CA ASN A 21 -32.46 -37.02 1.22
C ASN A 21 -33.15 -36.21 0.12
N ASN A 22 -32.37 -35.42 -0.61
CA ASN A 22 -32.34 -35.27 -2.07
C ASN A 22 -31.60 -33.98 -2.43
N ASP A 23 -30.50 -34.13 -3.15
CA ASP A 23 -30.00 -33.24 -4.21
C ASP A 23 -30.07 -31.72 -3.96
N ASP A 24 -29.49 -31.28 -2.84
CA ASP A 24 -28.97 -29.92 -2.77
C ASP A 24 -27.51 -30.00 -3.19
N ASP A 25 -27.23 -29.64 -4.46
CA ASP A 25 -25.90 -29.17 -4.85
C ASP A 25 -25.66 -27.87 -4.07
N GLY A 26 -25.32 -28.02 -2.78
CA GLY A 26 -24.88 -26.94 -1.94
C GLY A 26 -23.69 -26.28 -2.62
N VAL A 27 -23.59 -24.95 -2.51
CA VAL A 27 -22.41 -24.23 -2.95
C VAL A 27 -21.20 -24.89 -2.27
N ILE A 28 -20.38 -25.58 -3.04
CA ILE A 28 -19.13 -26.14 -2.55
C ILE A 28 -18.22 -24.93 -2.33
N VAL A 29 -18.17 -24.46 -1.09
CA VAL A 29 -17.18 -23.46 -0.66
C VAL A 29 -15.86 -24.21 -0.55
N VAL A 30 -15.04 -24.14 -1.59
CA VAL A 30 -13.67 -24.63 -1.53
C VAL A 30 -12.90 -23.66 -0.63
N PRO A 31 -12.29 -24.13 0.47
CA PRO A 31 -11.46 -23.28 1.30
C PRO A 31 -10.33 -22.65 0.47
N PRO A 32 -9.87 -21.45 0.83
CA PRO A 32 -8.68 -20.88 0.20
C PRO A 32 -7.49 -21.83 0.29
N HIS A 33 -6.55 -21.72 -0.65
CA HIS A 33 -5.28 -22.43 -0.55
C HIS A 33 -4.53 -21.99 0.71
N GLU A 34 -3.67 -22.85 1.23
CA GLU A 34 -2.76 -22.47 2.31
C GLU A 34 -1.72 -21.49 1.74
N ARG A 35 -1.47 -20.38 2.45
CA ARG A 35 -0.52 -19.34 2.02
C ARG A 35 0.88 -19.90 1.80
N SER A 36 1.30 -20.84 2.65
CA SER A 36 2.60 -21.52 2.60
C SER A 36 2.78 -22.46 1.39
N ASP A 37 1.69 -22.96 0.80
CA ASP A 37 1.74 -23.72 -0.46
C ASP A 37 1.68 -22.76 -1.66
N GLU A 38 0.81 -21.76 -1.60
CA GLU A 38 0.58 -20.81 -2.70
C GLU A 38 1.80 -19.91 -2.98
N VAL A 39 2.59 -19.56 -1.97
CA VAL A 39 3.82 -18.78 -2.15
C VAL A 39 4.85 -19.50 -3.05
N ILE A 40 4.85 -20.84 -3.04
CA ILE A 40 5.76 -21.64 -3.88
C ILE A 40 5.30 -21.57 -5.34
N VAL A 41 4.01 -21.76 -5.59
CA VAL A 41 3.41 -21.69 -6.94
C VAL A 41 3.58 -20.29 -7.53
N ALA A 42 3.22 -19.25 -6.78
CA ALA A 42 3.31 -17.87 -7.24
C ALA A 42 4.75 -17.48 -7.60
N LYS A 43 5.73 -17.94 -6.82
CA LYS A 43 7.14 -17.72 -7.12
C LYS A 43 7.55 -18.38 -8.43
N GLU A 44 7.18 -19.64 -8.65
CA GLU A 44 7.52 -20.36 -9.88
C GLU A 44 6.91 -19.67 -11.12
N GLU A 45 5.65 -19.25 -11.05
CA GLU A 45 4.98 -18.54 -12.16
C GLU A 45 5.63 -17.18 -12.47
N VAL A 46 5.95 -16.40 -11.43
CA VAL A 46 6.61 -15.10 -11.60
C VAL A 46 8.02 -15.28 -12.17
N GLU A 47 8.82 -16.22 -11.65
CA GLU A 47 10.17 -16.47 -12.14
C GLU A 47 10.17 -17.01 -13.58
N GLU A 48 9.22 -17.89 -13.95
CA GLU A 48 9.07 -18.36 -15.33
C GLU A 48 8.77 -17.20 -16.29
N TYR A 49 7.85 -16.30 -15.91
CA TYR A 49 7.57 -15.10 -16.72
C TYR A 49 8.83 -14.26 -16.90
N LEU A 50 9.55 -13.98 -15.82
CA LEU A 50 10.77 -13.16 -15.83
C LEU A 50 11.89 -13.78 -16.67
N GLU A 51 12.00 -15.11 -16.72
CA GLU A 51 12.99 -15.84 -17.53
C GLU A 51 12.63 -15.86 -19.02
N THR A 52 11.35 -15.78 -19.35
CA THR A 52 10.84 -15.95 -20.72
C THR A 52 10.44 -14.63 -21.41
N HIS A 53 10.39 -13.53 -20.68
CA HIS A 53 10.01 -12.21 -21.19
C HIS A 53 11.14 -11.19 -21.06
N PHE A 54 11.06 -10.15 -21.90
CA PHE A 54 11.91 -8.97 -21.86
C PHE A 54 11.02 -7.72 -21.93
N TYR A 55 11.57 -6.55 -21.59
CA TYR A 55 10.89 -5.27 -21.83
C TYR A 55 11.54 -4.49 -22.98
N ASN A 56 10.92 -3.43 -23.45
CA ASN A 56 11.42 -2.51 -24.48
C ASN A 56 12.65 -1.67 -24.08
N TYR A 57 13.65 -2.26 -23.39
CA TYR A 57 14.85 -1.59 -22.88
C TYR A 57 15.64 -0.81 -23.94
N GLU A 58 15.69 -1.30 -25.17
CA GLU A 58 16.39 -0.61 -26.28
C GLU A 58 15.74 0.74 -26.63
N GLU A 59 14.42 0.87 -26.46
CA GLU A 59 13.71 2.15 -26.63
C GLU A 59 14.02 3.11 -25.49
N PHE A 60 14.25 2.62 -24.28
CA PHE A 60 14.72 3.45 -23.16
C PHE A 60 16.19 3.89 -23.34
N GLU A 61 17.05 3.02 -23.87
CA GLU A 61 18.45 3.34 -24.15
C GLU A 61 18.61 4.33 -25.32
N ASN A 62 17.73 4.25 -26.33
CA ASN A 62 17.72 5.14 -27.50
C ASN A 62 16.30 5.66 -27.78
N PRO A 63 15.77 6.60 -26.98
CA PRO A 63 14.40 7.07 -27.08
C PRO A 63 14.05 7.64 -28.45
N PRO A 64 13.03 7.08 -29.14
CA PRO A 64 12.38 7.74 -30.27
C PRO A 64 11.81 9.12 -29.89
N ASN A 65 11.62 9.99 -30.89
CA ASN A 65 11.12 11.37 -30.65
C ASN A 65 9.73 11.42 -29.97
N ASP A 66 8.91 10.40 -30.14
CA ASP A 66 7.53 10.28 -29.64
C ASP A 66 7.40 9.19 -28.57
N PHE A 67 8.51 8.79 -27.95
CA PHE A 67 8.49 7.79 -26.91
C PHE A 67 7.74 8.28 -25.67
N ASN A 68 6.74 7.51 -25.25
CA ASN A 68 5.89 7.82 -24.10
C ASN A 68 6.40 7.19 -22.80
N TYR A 69 7.61 6.60 -22.81
CA TYR A 69 8.25 5.98 -21.65
C TYR A 69 7.42 4.89 -20.97
N ARG A 70 6.47 4.27 -21.69
CA ARG A 70 5.74 3.10 -21.18
C ARG A 70 6.61 1.85 -21.29
N ILE A 71 6.58 1.04 -20.23
CA ILE A 71 7.18 -0.29 -20.22
C ILE A 71 6.23 -1.22 -20.97
N LEU A 72 6.75 -1.93 -21.97
CA LEU A 72 6.04 -2.94 -22.74
C LEU A 72 6.80 -4.25 -22.63
N PHE A 73 6.09 -5.34 -22.38
CA PHE A 73 6.66 -6.68 -22.29
C PHE A 73 6.38 -7.49 -23.55
N ASP A 74 7.36 -8.32 -23.93
CA ASP A 74 7.24 -9.26 -25.04
C ASP A 74 8.04 -10.54 -24.72
N THR A 75 7.72 -11.63 -25.41
CA THR A 75 8.30 -12.95 -25.18
C THR A 75 9.62 -13.12 -25.92
N ILE A 76 10.58 -13.78 -25.27
CA ILE A 76 11.87 -14.17 -25.85
C ILE A 76 11.66 -15.35 -26.79
N SER A 77 11.30 -15.04 -28.03
CA SER A 77 11.04 -16.03 -29.07
C SER A 77 11.30 -15.47 -30.46
N GLY A 78 11.55 -16.34 -31.45
CA GLY A 78 11.73 -15.92 -32.85
C GLY A 78 12.82 -14.86 -33.02
N GLU A 79 12.46 -13.68 -33.52
CA GLU A 79 13.36 -12.54 -33.72
C GLU A 79 13.87 -11.95 -32.39
N ASN A 80 13.13 -12.15 -31.28
CA ASN A 80 13.50 -11.72 -29.93
C ASN A 80 14.34 -12.77 -29.17
N SER A 81 14.76 -13.87 -29.81
CA SER A 81 15.46 -14.98 -29.12
C SER A 81 16.81 -14.61 -28.49
N SER A 82 17.40 -13.46 -28.85
CA SER A 82 18.64 -12.95 -28.26
C SER A 82 18.42 -11.82 -27.23
N LYS A 83 17.17 -11.51 -26.89
CA LYS A 83 16.85 -10.45 -25.92
C LYS A 83 17.25 -10.86 -24.51
N THR A 84 17.58 -9.87 -23.69
CA THR A 84 17.96 -10.07 -22.28
C THR A 84 16.70 -10.34 -21.44
N PRO A 85 16.62 -11.44 -20.68
CA PRO A 85 15.50 -11.73 -19.80
C PRO A 85 15.29 -10.68 -18.70
N LEU A 86 14.03 -10.43 -18.34
CA LEU A 86 13.66 -9.59 -17.19
C LEU A 86 14.31 -10.08 -15.90
N MET A 87 14.43 -11.40 -15.70
CA MET A 87 15.04 -12.01 -14.52
C MET A 87 16.45 -11.50 -14.23
N SER A 88 17.18 -11.07 -15.27
CA SER A 88 18.53 -10.50 -15.13
C SER A 88 18.57 -8.99 -14.89
N GLN A 89 17.41 -8.34 -14.91
CA GLN A 89 17.23 -6.89 -14.87
C GLN A 89 16.37 -6.42 -13.69
N VAL A 90 15.57 -7.32 -13.10
CA VAL A 90 14.79 -7.04 -11.89
C VAL A 90 15.64 -7.14 -10.62
N THR A 91 15.23 -6.39 -9.60
CA THR A 91 15.62 -6.60 -8.21
C THR A 91 14.44 -7.20 -7.45
N PHE A 92 14.65 -7.65 -6.21
CA PHE A 92 13.57 -8.14 -5.37
C PHE A 92 13.75 -7.72 -3.91
N LYS A 93 12.65 -7.76 -3.16
CA LYS A 93 12.63 -7.73 -1.69
C LYS A 93 11.74 -8.84 -1.14
N MET A 94 12.00 -9.25 0.10
CA MET A 94 11.07 -10.12 0.83
C MET A 94 9.97 -9.24 1.44
N VAL A 95 8.73 -9.70 1.34
CA VAL A 95 7.55 -9.03 1.91
C VAL A 95 6.75 -10.07 2.67
N THR A 96 6.55 -9.83 3.96
CA THR A 96 5.71 -10.65 4.83
C THR A 96 4.25 -10.59 4.38
N ASP A 97 3.56 -11.73 4.46
CA ASP A 97 2.12 -11.81 4.22
C ASP A 97 1.33 -11.04 5.29
N LEU A 98 0.25 -10.37 4.90
CA LEU A 98 -0.59 -9.61 5.81
C LEU A 98 -1.46 -10.47 6.74
N ILE A 99 -1.66 -11.76 6.42
CA ILE A 99 -2.57 -12.66 7.15
C ILE A 99 -1.80 -13.75 7.89
N ASP A 100 -0.73 -14.27 7.28
CA ASP A 100 0.15 -15.27 7.89
C ASP A 100 1.59 -14.77 7.93
N GLU A 101 1.95 -14.09 9.02
CA GLU A 101 3.29 -13.52 9.24
C GLU A 101 4.45 -14.53 9.15
N SER A 102 4.17 -15.84 9.13
CA SER A 102 5.18 -16.87 8.92
C SER A 102 5.54 -17.09 7.43
N VAL A 103 4.80 -16.47 6.52
CA VAL A 103 4.98 -16.55 5.06
C VAL A 103 5.57 -15.25 4.54
N GLU A 104 6.64 -15.37 3.74
CA GLU A 104 7.25 -14.24 3.04
C GLU A 104 7.26 -14.49 1.52
N TYR A 105 6.85 -13.48 0.77
CA TYR A 105 6.85 -13.47 -0.69
C TYR A 105 8.09 -12.76 -1.23
N LYS A 106 8.60 -13.26 -2.35
CA LYS A 106 9.64 -12.59 -3.12
C LYS A 106 8.98 -11.63 -4.12
N LEU A 107 8.93 -10.35 -3.78
CA LEU A 107 8.37 -9.31 -4.64
C LEU A 107 9.45 -8.81 -5.58
N TYR A 108 9.30 -9.09 -6.88
CA TYR A 108 10.20 -8.63 -7.92
C TYR A 108 9.75 -7.27 -8.49
N TYR A 109 10.71 -6.39 -8.76
CA TYR A 109 10.44 -5.12 -9.40
C TYR A 109 11.56 -4.73 -10.38
N LEU A 110 11.17 -4.12 -11.49
CA LEU A 110 12.04 -3.55 -12.50
C LEU A 110 12.17 -2.05 -12.25
N ASN A 111 13.39 -1.58 -12.01
CA ASN A 111 13.68 -0.16 -11.91
C ASN A 111 14.29 0.33 -13.22
N VAL A 112 13.48 1.02 -14.03
CA VAL A 112 13.95 1.62 -15.30
C VAL A 112 14.50 3.02 -15.06
N ARG A 113 13.86 3.78 -14.16
CA ARG A 113 14.36 5.06 -13.66
C ARG A 113 13.96 5.22 -12.20
N GLN A 114 14.93 5.51 -11.33
CA GLN A 114 14.69 5.68 -9.89
C GLN A 114 13.75 6.86 -9.61
N GLY A 115 13.91 7.94 -10.36
CA GLY A 115 13.38 9.25 -10.02
C GLY A 115 14.37 10.05 -9.17
N ASP A 116 14.36 11.37 -9.30
CA ASP A 116 15.32 12.25 -8.61
C ASP A 116 14.66 13.11 -7.50
N GLY A 117 13.34 12.99 -7.31
CA GLY A 117 12.57 13.67 -6.27
C GLY A 117 12.53 12.93 -4.92
N GLU A 118 11.47 13.19 -4.15
CA GLU A 118 11.24 12.56 -2.85
C GLU A 118 10.89 11.07 -2.98
N ARG A 119 11.36 10.26 -2.01
CA ARG A 119 11.03 8.85 -1.90
C ARG A 119 9.70 8.69 -1.15
N ALA A 120 8.83 7.79 -1.62
CA ALA A 120 7.58 7.48 -0.93
C ALA A 120 7.81 6.63 0.33
N GLU A 121 7.04 6.91 1.38
CA GLU A 121 6.80 5.99 2.50
C GLU A 121 5.50 5.18 2.28
N PHE A 122 5.27 4.16 3.12
CA PHE A 122 4.19 3.20 2.91
C PHE A 122 2.79 3.82 3.12
N SER A 123 2.68 4.87 3.93
CA SER A 123 1.43 5.57 4.21
C SER A 123 1.15 6.75 3.30
N ASP A 124 2.17 7.27 2.59
CA ASP A 124 2.07 8.51 1.79
C ASP A 124 1.00 8.44 0.68
N LEU A 125 0.59 9.61 0.20
CA LEU A 125 -0.14 9.74 -1.07
C LEU A 125 0.86 9.78 -2.23
N ALA A 126 0.63 8.95 -3.25
CA ALA A 126 1.48 8.86 -4.44
C ALA A 126 0.69 9.23 -5.70
N THR A 127 1.13 10.27 -6.42
CA THR A 127 0.57 10.61 -7.72
C THR A 127 1.26 9.82 -8.82
N VAL A 128 0.51 8.98 -9.53
CA VAL A 128 1.02 8.03 -10.51
C VAL A 128 0.19 7.99 -11.79
N SER A 129 0.79 7.56 -12.88
CA SER A 129 0.08 6.89 -13.98
C SER A 129 0.48 5.42 -13.96
N TYR A 130 -0.42 4.52 -14.35
CA TYR A 130 -0.17 3.09 -14.21
C TYR A 130 -0.97 2.25 -15.20
N ASP A 131 -0.53 1.00 -15.37
CA ASP A 131 -1.27 -0.08 -16.02
C ASP A 131 -1.11 -1.36 -15.20
N GLY A 132 -2.22 -1.93 -14.76
CA GLY A 132 -2.32 -3.20 -14.07
C GLY A 132 -2.80 -4.29 -15.02
N SER A 133 -2.04 -5.39 -15.12
CA SER A 133 -2.32 -6.52 -16.01
C SER A 133 -2.15 -7.87 -15.30
N ILE A 134 -2.80 -8.90 -15.84
CA ILE A 134 -2.66 -10.29 -15.38
C ILE A 134 -1.36 -10.85 -15.96
N LEU A 135 -0.48 -11.39 -15.12
CA LEU A 135 0.86 -11.82 -15.51
C LEU A 135 0.87 -12.93 -16.59
N LYS A 136 -0.12 -13.81 -16.55
CA LYS A 136 -0.21 -14.99 -17.43
C LYS A 136 -0.26 -14.65 -18.92
N ASP A 137 -0.95 -13.58 -19.28
CA ASP A 137 -1.25 -13.20 -20.66
C ASP A 137 -1.02 -11.71 -20.97
N ASN A 138 -0.61 -10.91 -19.97
CA ASN A 138 -0.49 -9.46 -20.04
C ASN A 138 -1.82 -8.75 -20.33
N ASP A 139 -2.96 -9.37 -20.03
CA ASP A 139 -4.26 -8.73 -20.21
C ASP A 139 -4.45 -7.63 -19.16
N SER A 140 -4.51 -6.37 -19.63
CA SER A 140 -4.75 -5.19 -18.79
C SER A 140 -6.17 -5.23 -18.21
N PHE A 141 -6.28 -5.05 -16.90
CA PHE A 141 -7.54 -5.03 -16.16
C PHE A 141 -7.89 -3.64 -15.59
N ASP A 142 -6.90 -2.78 -15.39
CA ASP A 142 -7.08 -1.39 -14.95
C ASP A 142 -5.90 -0.53 -15.39
N SER A 143 -6.14 0.76 -15.69
CA SER A 143 -5.07 1.69 -16.06
C SER A 143 -5.50 3.14 -15.93
N SER A 144 -4.54 4.02 -15.70
CA SER A 144 -4.73 5.46 -15.84
C SER A 144 -3.55 6.10 -16.55
N ILE A 145 -3.83 6.72 -17.69
CA ILE A 145 -2.83 7.50 -18.46
C ILE A 145 -2.68 8.90 -17.85
N SER A 146 -3.79 9.49 -17.40
CA SER A 146 -3.74 10.75 -16.65
C SER A 146 -3.28 10.46 -15.23
N PRO A 147 -2.39 11.28 -14.64
CA PRO A 147 -1.97 11.10 -13.27
C PRO A 147 -3.17 11.07 -12.32
N ILE A 148 -3.19 10.09 -11.41
CA ILE A 148 -4.13 9.97 -10.30
C ILE A 148 -3.35 9.83 -9.00
N THR A 149 -3.96 10.18 -7.88
CA THR A 149 -3.35 10.01 -6.56
C THR A 149 -3.88 8.73 -5.93
N PHE A 150 -2.96 7.84 -5.58
CA PHE A 150 -3.22 6.72 -4.69
C PHE A 150 -2.94 7.12 -3.25
N ASP A 151 -3.84 6.76 -2.35
CA ASP A 151 -3.49 6.56 -0.95
C ASP A 151 -2.82 5.19 -0.83
N LEU A 152 -1.53 5.18 -0.46
CA LEU A 152 -0.76 3.94 -0.46
C LEU A 152 -1.23 2.95 0.61
N THR A 153 -1.98 3.38 1.62
CA THR A 153 -2.62 2.50 2.63
C THR A 153 -3.84 1.74 2.07
N GLN A 154 -4.38 2.19 0.92
CA GLN A 154 -5.63 1.65 0.36
C GLN A 154 -5.44 0.80 -0.90
N ILE A 155 -4.20 0.48 -1.27
CA ILE A 155 -3.87 -0.35 -2.43
C ILE A 155 -3.30 -1.70 -2.01
N ILE A 156 -3.23 -2.65 -2.96
CA ILE A 156 -2.65 -3.97 -2.68
C ILE A 156 -1.20 -3.85 -2.19
N LYS A 157 -0.84 -4.64 -1.16
CA LYS A 157 0.45 -4.55 -0.46
C LYS A 157 1.66 -4.67 -1.39
N GLY A 158 1.57 -5.52 -2.42
CA GLY A 158 2.63 -5.68 -3.41
C GLY A 158 2.91 -4.43 -4.22
N LEU A 159 1.87 -3.65 -4.57
CA LEU A 159 2.05 -2.39 -5.30
C LEU A 159 2.58 -1.30 -4.37
N GLN A 160 2.05 -1.18 -3.16
CA GLN A 160 2.56 -0.29 -2.12
C GLN A 160 4.07 -0.53 -1.89
N LYS A 161 4.47 -1.78 -1.61
CA LYS A 161 5.86 -2.15 -1.33
C LYS A 161 6.79 -1.98 -2.53
N ALA A 162 6.26 -1.95 -3.76
CA ALA A 162 7.03 -1.63 -4.94
C ALA A 162 7.19 -0.12 -5.15
N ILE A 163 6.12 0.68 -4.99
CA ILE A 163 6.16 2.14 -5.19
C ILE A 163 7.16 2.80 -4.22
N ILE A 164 7.23 2.35 -2.97
CA ILE A 164 8.16 2.90 -1.97
C ILE A 164 9.64 2.63 -2.25
N GLU A 165 9.97 1.88 -3.31
CA GLU A 165 11.35 1.72 -3.79
C GLU A 165 11.77 2.80 -4.80
N PHE A 166 10.85 3.68 -5.19
CA PHE A 166 11.05 4.72 -6.20
C PHE A 166 10.92 6.12 -5.60
N ASN A 167 11.39 7.09 -6.36
CA ASN A 167 11.28 8.50 -6.07
C ASN A 167 10.35 9.18 -7.09
N GLY A 168 9.74 10.28 -6.65
CA GLY A 168 8.94 11.16 -7.50
C GLY A 168 9.77 11.97 -8.48
N ALA A 169 9.10 12.89 -9.16
CA ALA A 169 9.67 13.92 -10.01
C ALA A 169 10.41 14.98 -9.17
N THR A 170 11.38 15.64 -9.79
CA THR A 170 12.03 16.83 -9.21
C THR A 170 11.18 18.08 -9.34
N GLY A 171 10.20 18.07 -10.24
CA GLY A 171 9.29 19.17 -10.48
C GLY A 171 8.35 18.90 -11.64
N PHE A 172 7.54 19.90 -11.96
CA PHE A 172 6.66 19.86 -13.11
C PHE A 172 6.51 21.23 -13.77
N THR A 173 6.16 21.22 -15.05
CA THR A 173 5.76 22.40 -15.83
C THR A 173 4.30 22.28 -16.22
N GLU A 174 3.50 23.29 -15.91
CA GLU A 174 2.12 23.39 -16.41
C GLU A 174 2.12 23.90 -17.86
N ASN A 175 1.51 23.12 -18.76
CA ASN A 175 1.39 23.43 -20.17
C ASN A 175 0.19 24.36 -20.43
N SER A 176 0.20 25.05 -21.57
CA SER A 176 -0.87 26.00 -21.94
C SER A 176 -2.27 25.37 -22.09
N ASP A 177 -2.36 24.04 -22.20
CA ASP A 177 -3.60 23.28 -22.30
C ASP A 177 -4.08 22.71 -20.95
N GLY A 178 -3.40 23.03 -19.85
CA GLY A 178 -3.71 22.57 -18.50
C GLY A 178 -3.15 21.19 -18.16
N THR A 179 -2.37 20.56 -19.04
CA THR A 179 -1.64 19.33 -18.73
C THR A 179 -0.35 19.63 -17.96
N LEU A 180 0.17 18.65 -17.22
CA LEU A 180 1.43 18.75 -16.50
C LEU A 180 2.51 17.91 -17.20
N THR A 181 3.72 18.47 -17.31
CA THR A 181 4.93 17.75 -17.73
C THR A 181 5.82 17.58 -16.51
N PHE A 182 6.12 16.36 -16.12
CA PHE A 182 6.98 16.07 -14.96
C PHE A 182 8.43 15.81 -15.39
N ASP A 183 9.37 16.30 -14.60
CA ASP A 183 10.81 16.11 -14.82
C ASP A 183 11.36 14.99 -13.93
N ASP A 184 12.20 14.12 -14.49
CA ASP A 184 12.95 13.09 -13.76
C ASP A 184 12.12 12.22 -12.78
N TYR A 185 10.88 11.88 -13.16
CA TYR A 185 9.95 11.05 -12.37
C TYR A 185 10.32 9.55 -12.33
N GLY A 186 9.94 8.80 -11.30
CA GLY A 186 10.21 7.35 -11.23
C GLY A 186 9.50 6.56 -12.35
N ILE A 187 10.15 5.53 -12.89
CA ILE A 187 9.58 4.60 -13.88
C ILE A 187 9.90 3.18 -13.46
N GLY A 188 8.86 2.39 -13.18
CA GLY A 188 9.03 1.03 -12.68
C GLY A 188 7.97 0.05 -13.11
N ALA A 189 8.23 -1.22 -12.84
CA ALA A 189 7.24 -2.28 -12.88
C ALA A 189 7.38 -3.21 -11.68
N ALA A 190 6.26 -3.77 -11.20
CA ALA A 190 6.20 -4.73 -10.11
C ALA A 190 5.54 -6.02 -10.60
N PHE A 191 6.08 -7.17 -10.21
CA PHE A 191 5.54 -8.50 -10.48
C PHE A 191 5.06 -9.07 -9.15
N ILE A 192 3.75 -9.02 -8.94
CA ILE A 192 3.10 -9.16 -7.64
C ILE A 192 2.53 -10.57 -7.51
N PRO A 193 3.08 -11.40 -6.61
CA PRO A 193 2.46 -12.65 -6.20
C PRO A 193 1.06 -12.42 -5.62
N SER A 194 0.16 -13.36 -5.84
CA SER A 194 -1.26 -13.25 -5.50
C SER A 194 -1.51 -12.99 -4.02
N GLY A 195 -0.66 -13.51 -3.12
CA GLY A 195 -0.74 -13.26 -1.67
C GLY A 195 -0.47 -11.80 -1.27
N LEU A 196 0.32 -11.08 -2.07
CA LEU A 196 0.52 -9.63 -1.95
C LEU A 196 -0.46 -8.81 -2.81
N GLY A 197 -1.32 -9.48 -3.56
CA GLY A 197 -2.35 -8.93 -4.42
C GLY A 197 -3.75 -9.26 -3.88
N TYR A 198 -4.61 -9.76 -4.77
CA TYR A 198 -6.00 -10.05 -4.41
C TYR A 198 -6.27 -11.49 -3.94
N TYR A 199 -5.26 -12.37 -3.97
CA TYR A 199 -5.34 -13.76 -3.52
C TYR A 199 -6.62 -14.48 -4.00
N ASN A 200 -7.47 -14.95 -3.09
CA ASN A 200 -8.75 -15.60 -3.40
C ASN A 200 -9.97 -14.64 -3.40
N THR A 201 -9.74 -13.33 -3.31
CA THR A 201 -10.76 -12.28 -3.24
C THR A 201 -10.52 -11.15 -4.27
N PRO A 202 -10.49 -11.46 -5.58
CA PRO A 202 -10.42 -10.45 -6.63
C PRO A 202 -11.61 -9.49 -6.57
N PRO A 203 -11.43 -8.22 -7.00
CA PRO A 203 -12.50 -7.25 -7.04
C PRO A 203 -13.70 -7.76 -7.83
N ILE A 204 -14.90 -7.53 -7.30
CA ILE A 204 -16.14 -8.03 -7.91
C ILE A 204 -16.28 -7.46 -9.32
N GLY A 205 -16.42 -8.34 -10.31
CA GLY A 205 -16.59 -7.95 -11.72
C GLY A 205 -15.29 -7.65 -12.46
N SER A 206 -14.13 -7.77 -11.80
CA SER A 206 -12.83 -7.75 -12.48
C SER A 206 -12.59 -9.06 -13.25
N PRO A 207 -11.75 -9.04 -14.29
CA PRO A 207 -11.32 -10.26 -14.99
C PRO A 207 -10.27 -11.07 -14.21
N ILE A 208 -9.87 -10.62 -13.01
CA ILE A 208 -8.79 -11.22 -12.23
C ILE A 208 -9.28 -12.57 -11.67
N GLU A 209 -8.60 -13.65 -12.06
CA GLU A 209 -8.86 -14.99 -11.54
C GLU A 209 -8.34 -15.15 -10.10
N TYR A 210 -8.88 -16.12 -9.36
CA TYR A 210 -8.33 -16.47 -8.04
C TYR A 210 -6.86 -16.86 -8.17
N TYR A 211 -6.05 -16.33 -7.25
CA TYR A 211 -4.62 -16.54 -7.18
C TYR A 211 -3.83 -16.05 -8.38
N ALA A 212 -4.42 -15.20 -9.24
CA ALA A 212 -3.70 -14.61 -10.36
C ALA A 212 -2.52 -13.74 -9.87
N GLN A 213 -1.36 -13.95 -10.49
CA GLN A 213 -0.21 -13.04 -10.32
C GLN A 213 -0.43 -11.80 -11.19
N LEU A 214 0.02 -10.65 -10.72
CA LEU A 214 -0.25 -9.36 -11.37
C LEU A 214 1.06 -8.69 -11.79
N ILE A 215 0.95 -7.83 -12.81
CA ILE A 215 2.00 -6.91 -13.20
C ILE A 215 1.44 -5.50 -13.10
N PHE A 216 2.16 -4.61 -12.44
CA PHE A 216 1.87 -3.19 -12.47
C PHE A 216 3.06 -2.45 -13.08
N THR A 217 2.84 -1.71 -14.16
CA THR A 217 3.79 -0.70 -14.63
C THR A 217 3.34 0.67 -14.17
N PHE A 218 4.26 1.55 -13.81
CA PHE A 218 3.90 2.86 -13.28
C PHE A 218 4.95 3.94 -13.59
N HIS A 219 4.46 5.17 -13.63
CA HIS A 219 5.24 6.39 -13.51
C HIS A 219 4.91 7.05 -12.18
N LEU A 220 5.92 7.38 -11.37
CA LEU A 220 5.76 7.98 -10.05
C LEU A 220 6.13 9.47 -10.09
N TYR A 221 5.13 10.34 -9.96
CA TYR A 221 5.28 11.78 -10.22
C TYR A 221 5.48 12.61 -8.95
N SER A 222 4.66 12.45 -7.93
CA SER A 222 4.80 13.24 -6.70
C SER A 222 4.34 12.46 -5.48
N ILE A 223 4.96 12.78 -4.35
CA ILE A 223 4.68 12.19 -3.05
C ILE A 223 4.14 13.29 -2.14
N GLU A 224 3.16 12.95 -1.31
CA GLU A 224 2.66 13.82 -0.26
C GLU A 224 2.52 13.00 1.03
N LYS A 225 3.13 13.48 2.12
CA LYS A 225 2.93 12.92 3.46
C LYS A 225 1.46 13.02 3.85
N SER A 226 0.94 11.98 4.48
CA SER A 226 -0.46 11.91 4.89
C SER A 226 -0.64 11.63 6.37
N ASP A 227 -1.81 12.06 6.81
CA ASP A 227 -2.43 11.86 8.10
C ASP A 227 -3.88 11.51 7.70
N GLN A 228 -4.20 10.21 7.72
CA GLN A 228 -5.37 9.65 7.06
C GLN A 228 -6.67 9.97 7.82
N ASP A 229 -6.58 10.13 9.13
CA ASP A 229 -7.69 10.35 10.05
C ASP A 229 -7.74 11.80 10.58
N LEU A 230 -6.72 12.60 10.25
CA LEU A 230 -6.58 14.05 10.48
C LEU A 230 -6.43 14.40 11.96
N ASP A 231 -5.62 13.61 12.65
CA ASP A 231 -5.40 13.72 14.08
C ASP A 231 -4.08 14.44 14.46
N THR A 232 -3.31 14.92 13.47
CA THR A 232 -2.01 15.62 13.60
C THR A 232 -0.79 14.71 13.59
N VAL A 233 -0.94 13.41 13.83
CA VAL A 233 0.15 12.44 13.71
C VAL A 233 0.21 11.99 12.25
N LEU A 234 1.38 12.07 11.63
CA LEU A 234 1.51 11.52 10.28
C LEU A 234 1.46 10.01 10.37
N SER A 235 0.79 9.37 9.41
CA SER A 235 0.57 7.92 9.44
C SER A 235 1.82 7.06 9.27
N SER A 236 2.96 7.65 8.92
CA SER A 236 4.25 6.96 9.01
C SER A 236 4.84 6.90 10.43
N PHE A 237 4.35 7.72 11.36
CA PHE A 237 4.74 7.73 12.79
C PHE A 237 3.86 6.82 13.65
N GLU A 238 2.80 6.27 13.07
CA GLU A 238 1.85 5.38 13.73
C GLU A 238 2.17 3.89 13.50
N ASP A 239 3.22 3.59 12.71
CA ASP A 239 3.88 2.29 12.66
C ASP A 239 4.76 2.12 13.91
N LEU A 240 4.12 1.83 15.04
CA LEU A 240 4.76 1.85 16.37
C LEU A 240 5.86 0.80 16.52
N ASN A 241 5.86 -0.21 15.66
CA ASN A 241 6.78 -1.34 15.72
C ASN A 241 7.81 -1.37 14.57
N ASP A 242 7.80 -0.36 13.69
CA ASP A 242 8.70 -0.15 12.55
C ASP A 242 8.71 -1.32 11.53
N ASN A 243 7.60 -2.07 11.39
CA ASN A 243 7.52 -3.19 10.45
C ASN A 243 6.97 -2.78 9.06
N GLY A 244 6.51 -1.54 8.92
CA GLY A 244 5.87 -1.01 7.71
C GLY A 244 4.53 -1.68 7.39
N ASN A 245 3.80 -2.13 8.39
CA ASN A 245 2.46 -2.69 8.32
C ASN A 245 1.52 -1.90 9.21
N GLU A 246 1.12 -0.75 8.69
CA GLU A 246 0.13 0.16 9.27
C GLU A 246 -1.20 -0.48 9.69
N LEU A 247 -1.49 -1.70 9.22
CA LEU A 247 -2.73 -2.41 9.52
C LEU A 247 -2.69 -3.20 10.83
N ASP A 248 -1.52 -3.37 11.47
CA ASP A 248 -1.35 -4.16 12.70
C ASP A 248 -1.11 -3.37 13.98
N ASP A 249 -0.90 -2.05 13.88
CA ASP A 249 -0.84 -1.14 15.02
C ASP A 249 -2.25 -0.62 15.36
N ASP A 250 -2.84 -1.19 16.41
CA ASP A 250 -4.19 -0.90 16.94
C ASP A 250 -4.09 -0.87 18.47
N THR A 251 -3.92 0.33 19.04
CA THR A 251 -3.52 0.52 20.44
C THR A 251 -4.61 0.10 21.42
N ASP A 252 -5.88 0.40 21.12
CA ASP A 252 -7.04 0.06 21.97
C ASP A 252 -7.67 -1.31 21.63
N ALA A 253 -7.20 -1.95 20.55
CA ALA A 253 -7.67 -3.23 20.01
C ALA A 253 -9.14 -3.22 19.58
N ASN A 254 -9.65 -2.09 19.07
CA ASN A 254 -11.02 -1.95 18.58
C ASN A 254 -11.22 -2.45 17.13
N GLY A 255 -10.12 -2.76 16.43
CA GLY A 255 -10.09 -3.24 15.05
C GLY A 255 -9.93 -2.16 14.00
N ILE A 256 -9.69 -0.91 14.39
CA ILE A 256 -9.30 0.21 13.54
C ILE A 256 -7.83 0.48 13.86
N PRO A 257 -6.91 0.37 12.88
CA PRO A 257 -5.51 0.71 13.11
C PRO A 257 -5.35 2.21 13.39
N ASN A 258 -4.33 2.58 14.17
CA ASN A 258 -4.07 3.95 14.64
C ASN A 258 -4.18 4.98 13.52
N PHE A 259 -3.54 4.73 12.36
CA PHE A 259 -3.59 5.65 11.22
C PHE A 259 -4.98 5.96 10.64
N ALA A 260 -6.00 5.20 11.04
CA ALA A 260 -7.38 5.37 10.65
C ALA A 260 -8.31 5.66 11.86
N ASP A 261 -7.78 5.85 13.06
CA ASP A 261 -8.50 6.03 14.32
C ASP A 261 -8.16 7.35 15.04
N PRO A 262 -9.05 8.36 15.02
CA PRO A 262 -8.81 9.66 15.68
C PRO A 262 -8.67 9.67 17.21
N ASP A 263 -8.76 8.52 17.87
CA ASP A 263 -8.74 8.25 19.32
C ASP A 263 -7.98 6.93 19.55
N ASP A 264 -6.68 6.95 19.22
CA ASP A 264 -5.79 5.77 19.15
C ASP A 264 -5.88 4.85 20.36
N ASP A 265 -5.88 5.40 21.57
CA ASP A 265 -5.89 4.64 22.82
C ASP A 265 -7.29 4.36 23.39
N GLY A 266 -8.33 4.93 22.76
CA GLY A 266 -9.73 4.72 23.07
C GLY A 266 -10.16 5.30 24.42
N ASP A 267 -9.46 6.31 24.95
CA ASP A 267 -9.78 6.94 26.24
C ASP A 267 -10.97 7.94 26.14
N GLY A 268 -11.35 8.33 24.91
CA GLY A 268 -12.44 9.25 24.61
C GLY A 268 -11.99 10.71 24.38
N ARG A 269 -10.70 10.98 24.46
CA ARG A 269 -10.01 12.18 24.00
C ARG A 269 -9.39 11.87 22.64
N LEU A 270 -9.44 12.86 21.75
CA LEU A 270 -8.91 12.65 20.40
C LEU A 270 -7.40 12.89 20.41
N THR A 271 -6.63 12.08 19.69
CA THR A 271 -5.16 12.16 19.57
C THR A 271 -4.66 13.58 19.32
N LYS A 272 -5.33 14.36 18.46
CA LYS A 272 -5.01 15.78 18.20
C LYS A 272 -5.05 16.72 19.42
N HIS A 273 -5.62 16.26 20.52
CA HIS A 273 -5.69 16.97 21.79
C HIS A 273 -4.64 16.48 22.79
N GLU A 274 -3.84 15.49 22.42
CA GLU A 274 -2.79 14.82 23.19
C GLU A 274 -1.41 14.96 22.54
N VAL A 275 -1.34 15.79 21.49
CA VAL A 275 -0.10 16.19 20.85
C VAL A 275 -0.09 17.70 20.64
N GLU A 276 1.10 18.30 20.54
CA GLU A 276 1.27 19.73 20.22
C GLU A 276 1.94 19.92 18.86
N ALA A 277 1.17 20.36 17.86
CA ALA A 277 1.70 20.74 16.55
C ALA A 277 2.45 22.07 16.59
N LYS A 278 3.60 22.14 15.94
CA LYS A 278 4.39 23.37 15.77
C LYS A 278 4.84 23.57 14.33
N GLU A 279 5.04 24.83 13.97
CA GLU A 279 5.54 25.25 12.66
C GLU A 279 6.72 26.21 12.85
N TYR A 280 7.82 25.93 12.14
CA TYR A 280 8.99 26.81 12.06
C TYR A 280 9.20 27.27 10.61
N GLN A 281 9.45 28.56 10.42
CA GLN A 281 9.86 29.13 9.13
C GLN A 281 11.32 29.55 9.18
N LEU A 282 12.13 28.97 8.30
CA LEU A 282 13.56 29.18 8.21
C LEU A 282 13.90 29.86 6.88
N ASN A 283 14.56 31.01 6.94
CA ASN A 283 15.10 31.65 5.75
C ASN A 283 16.34 30.89 5.26
N PRO A 284 16.73 31.05 3.99
CA PRO A 284 17.97 30.47 3.48
C PRO A 284 19.19 30.82 4.35
N GLY A 285 19.79 29.78 4.96
CA GLY A 285 20.97 29.90 5.82
C GLY A 285 20.69 30.04 7.32
N ASP A 286 19.42 30.08 7.74
CA ASP A 286 19.05 29.92 9.15
C ASP A 286 19.43 28.50 9.61
N ALA A 287 19.79 28.37 10.89
CA ALA A 287 20.01 27.06 11.51
C ALA A 287 18.65 26.42 11.87
N ASP A 288 18.59 25.09 11.85
CA ASP A 288 17.43 24.36 12.36
C ASP A 288 17.18 24.71 13.84
N PRO A 289 15.91 24.77 14.27
CA PRO A 289 15.57 25.05 15.66
C PRO A 289 16.07 23.91 16.59
N GLU A 290 16.29 24.24 17.85
CA GLU A 290 16.51 23.22 18.89
C GLU A 290 15.13 22.71 19.33
N PHE A 291 14.84 21.46 19.01
CA PHE A 291 13.61 20.78 19.42
C PHE A 291 13.58 20.55 20.92
N GLU A 292 12.39 20.65 21.51
CA GLU A 292 12.20 20.28 22.92
C GLU A 292 12.10 18.76 23.11
N GLU A 293 11.91 18.33 24.36
CA GLU A 293 11.73 16.91 24.68
C GLU A 293 10.49 16.36 23.96
N ASN A 294 10.63 15.18 23.34
CA ASN A 294 9.60 14.50 22.55
C ASN A 294 9.07 15.26 21.32
N GLU A 295 9.74 16.32 20.89
CA GLU A 295 9.43 17.00 19.64
C GLU A 295 10.13 16.33 18.45
N VAL A 296 9.34 15.94 17.44
CA VAL A 296 9.79 15.25 16.23
C VAL A 296 9.47 16.06 14.98
N GLU A 297 10.36 16.04 13.98
CA GLU A 297 10.10 16.61 12.66
C GLU A 297 9.21 15.65 11.87
N MET A 298 7.97 16.07 11.61
CA MET A 298 6.99 15.33 10.82
C MET A 298 7.23 15.56 9.32
N GLN A 299 7.43 16.83 8.93
CA GLN A 299 7.58 17.19 7.52
C GLN A 299 8.41 18.45 7.34
N ARG A 300 9.21 18.47 6.26
CA ARG A 300 9.98 19.63 5.81
C ARG A 300 9.59 19.99 4.39
N LYS A 301 9.11 21.21 4.17
CA LYS A 301 8.79 21.73 2.82
C LYS A 301 9.71 22.88 2.48
N THR A 302 10.33 22.83 1.31
CA THR A 302 11.11 23.95 0.77
C THR A 302 10.31 24.64 -0.32
N ASN A 303 10.21 25.97 -0.25
CA ASN A 303 9.69 26.75 -1.34
C ASN A 303 10.80 27.01 -2.37
N ASP A 304 10.72 26.39 -3.54
CA ASP A 304 11.79 26.43 -4.55
C ASP A 304 12.08 27.83 -5.10
N GLU A 305 11.11 28.76 -5.06
CA GLU A 305 11.30 30.14 -5.54
C GLU A 305 12.07 31.02 -4.56
N THR A 306 11.83 30.82 -3.26
CA THR A 306 12.35 31.69 -2.19
C THR A 306 13.47 31.03 -1.37
N GLY A 307 13.57 29.71 -1.42
CA GLY A 307 14.42 28.89 -0.55
C GLY A 307 13.98 28.86 0.91
N VAL A 308 12.81 29.41 1.25
CA VAL A 308 12.25 29.34 2.61
C VAL A 308 11.86 27.91 2.91
N VAL A 309 12.27 27.41 4.06
CA VAL A 309 11.91 26.09 4.57
C VAL A 309 10.85 26.24 5.65
N THR A 310 9.77 25.46 5.54
CA THR A 310 8.79 25.27 6.60
C THR A 310 8.98 23.88 7.22
N LEU A 311 9.25 23.83 8.52
CA LEU A 311 9.27 22.60 9.31
C LEU A 311 7.95 22.46 10.07
N TYR A 312 7.32 21.31 9.92
CA TYR A 312 6.17 20.89 10.72
C TYR A 312 6.68 19.84 11.72
N THR A 313 6.45 20.10 13.00
CA THR A 313 6.85 19.20 14.09
C THR A 313 5.67 18.92 14.98
N VAL A 314 5.76 17.82 15.73
CA VAL A 314 4.79 17.44 16.74
C VAL A 314 5.54 17.11 18.02
N VAL A 315 5.04 17.61 19.15
CA VAL A 315 5.46 17.22 20.48
C VAL A 315 4.49 16.15 20.98
N PHE A 316 5.02 14.95 21.22
CA PHE A 316 4.24 13.90 21.88
C PHE A 316 4.26 14.14 23.38
N THR A 317 3.11 14.53 23.96
CA THR A 317 3.05 14.83 25.40
C THR A 317 3.06 13.53 26.20
N ASP A 318 3.54 13.62 27.45
CA ASP A 318 3.55 12.54 28.44
C ASP A 318 3.25 13.21 29.79
N ALA A 319 1.96 13.43 30.05
CA ALA A 319 1.47 14.23 31.18
C ALA A 319 1.63 13.51 32.52
N ASN A 320 1.65 12.17 32.52
CA ASN A 320 1.81 11.35 33.72
C ASN A 320 3.30 10.96 33.99
N ASN A 321 4.20 11.23 33.04
CA ASN A 321 5.64 10.95 33.06
C ASN A 321 5.96 9.45 33.20
N ASP A 322 5.18 8.57 32.58
CA ASP A 322 5.40 7.12 32.59
C ASP A 322 6.18 6.59 31.38
N GLY A 323 6.43 7.46 30.39
CA GLY A 323 7.19 7.16 29.17
C GLY A 323 6.34 6.63 28.02
N VAL A 324 5.02 6.56 28.16
CA VAL A 324 4.07 6.34 27.06
C VAL A 324 3.52 7.69 26.62
N PRO A 325 3.55 8.03 25.32
CA PRO A 325 2.87 9.22 24.82
C PRO A 325 1.38 9.24 25.18
N ASP A 326 0.85 10.41 25.49
CA ASP A 326 -0.54 10.58 25.94
C ASP A 326 -1.55 9.97 24.95
N TYR A 327 -1.33 10.13 23.63
CA TYR A 327 -2.20 9.57 22.60
C TYR A 327 -2.18 8.03 22.50
N LEU A 328 -1.28 7.38 23.25
CA LEU A 328 -1.16 5.91 23.34
C LEU A 328 -1.41 5.43 24.79
N ASP A 329 -1.88 6.29 25.70
CA ASP A 329 -2.04 6.00 27.14
C ASP A 329 -3.47 6.21 27.63
N ASN A 330 -4.24 5.13 27.59
CA ASN A 330 -5.65 5.11 28.02
C ASN A 330 -5.90 5.33 29.52
N THR A 331 -4.88 5.71 30.29
CA THR A 331 -4.97 5.87 31.75
C THR A 331 -4.99 7.32 32.23
N LEU A 332 -4.98 8.30 31.32
CA LEU A 332 -4.93 9.74 31.60
C LEU A 332 -6.24 10.40 32.10
#